data_AF-A0A8H6QWX7-F1
#
_entry.id   AF-A0A8H6QWX7-F1
#
_cell.length_a   1.000
_cell.length_b   1.000
_cell.length_c   1.000
_cell.angle_alpha   90.00
_cell.angle_beta   90.00
_cell.angle_gamma   90.00
#
_symmetry.space_group_name_H-M   'P 1'
#
loop_
_entity.id
_entity.type
_entity.pdbx_description
1 polymer ?
#
loop_
_entity_poly.entity_id
_entity_poly.type
_entity_poly.pdbx_seq_one_letter_code
_entity_poly.pdbx_strand_id
1 'polypeptide(L)'
;MTTMGRLIEPFQRGETPTFTAHVQAGLRALADDPYGLLVFSGGPTKKDRTDIAEGTSYHNLAKDNDYFSFSSRIDPDRVIAETNATDSYQNVLFSLLRFRSYVGTYPRKITVVTHEFKRQRFIECHFPALGLGTSFSESGGQASCSGTVVGINPPEEVTALASLISGEEKSGIGLWRRDLYGVGEELAVKRVKRGWKPGMEDELFVDMELEEAVEELIRWRGGVDGNELFPKLDQLPWY
;
A
#
# COMPACT_ATOMS: atom_id res chain seq x y z
N MET A 1 -37.08 10.38 -1.17
CA MET A 1 -35.93 10.93 -0.42
C MET A 1 -35.50 9.85 0.57
N THR A 2 -34.31 9.29 0.41
CA THR A 2 -33.79 8.24 1.30
C THR A 2 -32.40 8.63 1.73
N THR A 3 -32.25 9.02 2.99
CA THR A 3 -30.98 9.51 3.52
C THR A 3 -30.06 8.32 3.79
N MET A 4 -29.24 7.93 2.82
CA MET A 4 -28.15 6.98 3.06
C MET A 4 -27.25 7.54 4.16
N GLY A 5 -27.15 6.81 5.27
CA GLY A 5 -26.38 7.24 6.44
C GLY A 5 -24.90 7.27 6.12
N ARG A 6 -24.25 8.43 6.32
CA ARG A 6 -22.79 8.55 6.24
C ARG A 6 -22.14 7.60 7.26
N LEU A 7 -21.45 6.58 6.77
CA LEU A 7 -20.74 5.59 7.60
C LEU A 7 -19.41 6.19 8.11
N ILE A 8 -19.50 7.19 9.01
CA ILE A 8 -18.34 7.92 9.55
C ILE A 8 -18.30 7.76 11.07
N GLU A 9 -17.31 7.01 11.54
CA GLU A 9 -17.08 6.75 12.97
C GLU A 9 -16.63 8.01 13.74
N PRO A 10 -16.83 8.07 15.08
CA PRO A 10 -16.52 9.27 15.87
C PRO A 10 -15.08 9.80 15.74
N PHE A 11 -14.09 8.91 15.60
CA PHE A 11 -12.68 9.29 15.41
C PHE A 11 -12.36 9.82 14.01
N GLN A 12 -13.09 9.35 12.98
CA GLN A 12 -12.92 9.80 11.59
C GLN A 12 -13.45 11.22 11.38
N ARG A 13 -14.18 11.80 12.33
CA ARG A 13 -14.74 13.16 12.23
C ARG A 13 -13.66 14.25 12.03
N GLY A 14 -12.41 13.98 12.42
CA GLY A 14 -11.25 14.81 12.10
C GLY A 14 -10.48 14.39 10.84
N GLU A 15 -10.28 13.08 10.62
CA GLU A 15 -9.41 12.55 9.54
C GLU A 15 -10.11 12.36 8.17
N THR A 16 -11.45 12.45 8.09
CA THR A 16 -12.21 12.29 6.83
C THR A 16 -11.70 13.19 5.68
N PRO A 17 -11.31 14.47 5.90
CA PRO A 17 -10.68 15.29 4.86
C PRO A 17 -9.36 14.71 4.34
N THR A 18 -8.54 14.10 5.20
CA THR A 18 -7.26 13.47 4.82
C THR A 18 -7.49 12.25 3.93
N PHE A 19 -8.45 11.39 4.28
CA PHE A 19 -8.81 10.23 3.44
C PHE A 19 -9.44 10.66 2.12
N THR A 20 -10.23 11.74 2.12
CA THR A 20 -10.76 12.37 0.90
C THR A 20 -9.62 12.89 0.01
N ALA A 21 -8.63 13.57 0.60
CA ALA A 21 -7.46 14.08 -0.11
C ALA A 21 -6.57 12.96 -0.68
N HIS A 22 -6.40 11.83 0.03
CA HIS A 22 -5.73 10.66 -0.54
C HIS A 22 -6.48 10.11 -1.76
N VAL A 23 -7.81 9.95 -1.67
CA VAL A 23 -8.64 9.48 -2.80
C VAL A 23 -8.50 10.44 -3.99
N GLN A 24 -8.63 11.76 -3.77
CA GLN A 24 -8.48 12.77 -4.81
C GLN A 24 -7.06 12.84 -5.41
N ALA A 25 -6.01 12.56 -4.64
CA ALA A 25 -4.64 12.48 -5.14
C ALA A 25 -4.42 11.22 -6.00
N GLY A 26 -4.97 10.07 -5.60
CA GLY A 26 -4.94 8.84 -6.41
C GLY A 26 -5.73 8.98 -7.72
N LEU A 27 -6.94 9.57 -7.64
CA LEU A 27 -7.77 9.83 -8.82
C LEU A 27 -7.13 10.86 -9.77
N ARG A 28 -6.43 11.88 -9.24
CA ARG A 28 -5.61 12.78 -10.06
C ARG A 28 -4.47 12.03 -10.75
N ALA A 29 -3.72 11.20 -10.03
CA ALA A 29 -2.63 10.43 -10.62
C ALA A 29 -3.10 9.49 -11.75
N LEU A 30 -4.28 8.88 -11.62
CA LEU A 30 -4.91 8.10 -12.69
C LEU A 30 -5.41 8.99 -13.84
N ALA A 31 -6.01 10.14 -13.55
CA ALA A 31 -6.48 11.09 -14.57
C ALA A 31 -5.35 11.76 -15.37
N ASP A 32 -4.11 11.70 -14.86
CA ASP A 32 -2.90 12.21 -15.48
C ASP A 32 -2.06 11.09 -16.17
N ASP A 33 -2.47 9.81 -16.07
CA ASP A 33 -1.85 8.64 -16.76
C ASP A 33 -2.93 7.64 -17.28
N PRO A 34 -3.25 7.63 -18.58
CA PRO A 34 -4.32 6.78 -19.13
C PRO A 34 -4.00 5.28 -19.15
N TYR A 35 -2.76 4.87 -18.88
CA TYR A 35 -2.39 3.46 -18.74
C TYR A 35 -2.38 3.00 -17.29
N GLY A 36 -2.53 3.91 -16.34
CA GLY A 36 -2.52 3.64 -14.91
C GLY A 36 -3.69 2.78 -14.41
N LEU A 37 -3.56 2.34 -13.16
CA LEU A 37 -4.58 1.61 -12.41
C LEU A 37 -4.52 2.13 -10.96
N LEU A 38 -5.63 2.61 -10.43
CA LEU A 38 -5.72 3.06 -9.04
C LEU A 38 -6.12 1.88 -8.15
N VAL A 39 -5.17 1.38 -7.37
CA VAL A 39 -5.41 0.30 -6.40
C VAL A 39 -5.54 0.87 -5.00
N PHE A 40 -6.74 0.82 -4.43
CA PHE A 40 -6.96 1.07 -3.01
C PHE A 40 -6.68 -0.20 -2.21
N SER A 41 -5.49 -0.29 -1.62
CA SER A 41 -5.02 -1.49 -0.91
C SER A 41 -5.14 -1.38 0.61
N GLY A 42 -5.64 -2.45 1.23
CA GLY A 42 -5.71 -2.65 2.68
C GLY A 42 -6.88 -3.53 3.08
N GLY A 43 -6.64 -4.59 3.85
CA GLY A 43 -7.65 -5.54 4.31
C GLY A 43 -8.49 -5.05 5.49
N PRO A 44 -9.29 -5.94 6.11
CA PRO A 44 -10.09 -5.64 7.30
C PRO A 44 -9.21 -5.61 8.56
N THR A 45 -8.44 -4.53 8.72
CA THR A 45 -7.44 -4.38 9.79
C THR A 45 -8.03 -4.01 11.16
N LYS A 46 -9.35 -3.78 11.24
CA LYS A 46 -10.10 -3.27 12.41
C LYS A 46 -11.32 -4.17 12.73
N LYS A 47 -11.07 -5.47 12.82
CA LYS A 47 -12.10 -6.53 12.99
C LYS A 47 -12.92 -6.42 14.28
N ASP A 48 -12.42 -5.66 15.25
CA ASP A 48 -13.14 -5.25 16.46
C ASP A 48 -14.30 -4.26 16.18
N ARG A 49 -14.41 -3.74 14.93
CA ARG A 49 -15.33 -2.67 14.55
C ARG A 49 -16.02 -2.90 13.20
N THR A 50 -15.33 -3.51 12.23
CA THR A 50 -15.89 -3.82 10.91
C THR A 50 -15.08 -4.89 10.18
N ASP A 51 -15.78 -5.75 9.42
CA ASP A 51 -15.20 -6.68 8.45
C ASP A 51 -14.98 -6.04 7.07
N ILE A 52 -15.36 -4.77 6.88
CA ILE A 52 -15.10 -4.03 5.64
C ILE A 52 -13.60 -3.70 5.54
N ALA A 53 -12.98 -4.12 4.44
CA ALA A 53 -11.59 -3.83 4.14
C ALA A 53 -11.31 -2.33 3.95
N GLU A 54 -10.13 -1.84 4.33
CA GLU A 54 -9.76 -0.43 4.19
C GLU A 54 -9.70 -0.01 2.70
N GLY A 55 -9.25 -0.89 1.80
CA GLY A 55 -9.29 -0.70 0.35
C GLY A 55 -10.71 -0.56 -0.20
N THR A 56 -11.64 -1.42 0.23
CA THR A 56 -13.07 -1.31 -0.10
C THR A 56 -13.66 0.00 0.43
N SER A 57 -13.24 0.45 1.62
CA SER A 57 -13.71 1.70 2.22
C SER A 57 -13.28 2.93 1.40
N TYR A 58 -12.05 2.94 0.88
CA TYR A 58 -11.55 3.98 -0.03
C TYR A 58 -12.24 3.94 -1.40
N HIS A 59 -12.44 2.74 -1.96
CA HIS A 59 -13.15 2.54 -3.22
C HIS A 59 -14.60 3.05 -3.15
N ASN A 60 -15.32 2.73 -2.07
CA ASN A 60 -16.67 3.22 -1.85
C ASN A 60 -16.68 4.74 -1.64
N LEU A 61 -15.72 5.30 -0.87
CA LEU A 61 -15.58 6.76 -0.72
C LEU A 61 -15.37 7.48 -2.06
N ALA A 62 -14.63 6.89 -3.00
CA ALA A 62 -14.50 7.41 -4.36
C ALA A 62 -15.83 7.34 -5.13
N LYS A 63 -16.47 6.16 -5.16
CA LYS A 63 -17.67 5.88 -5.94
C LYS A 63 -18.90 6.67 -5.45
N ASP A 64 -19.10 6.75 -4.14
CA ASP A 64 -20.24 7.44 -3.50
C ASP A 64 -20.18 8.98 -3.67
N ASN A 65 -19.07 9.52 -4.17
CA ASN A 65 -18.85 10.94 -4.45
C ASN A 65 -18.59 11.23 -5.95
N ASP A 66 -19.05 10.35 -6.84
CA ASP A 66 -18.80 10.39 -8.30
C ASP A 66 -17.34 10.70 -8.66
N TYR A 67 -16.43 9.93 -8.05
CA TYR A 67 -14.99 10.06 -8.23
C TYR A 67 -14.48 11.51 -8.04
N PHE A 68 -15.14 12.31 -7.20
CA PHE A 68 -14.82 13.70 -6.91
C PHE A 68 -14.59 14.57 -8.16
N SER A 69 -15.47 14.44 -9.17
CA SER A 69 -15.39 15.12 -10.48
C SER A 69 -14.25 14.64 -11.41
N PHE A 70 -13.53 13.58 -11.06
CA PHE A 70 -12.59 12.90 -11.98
C PHE A 70 -13.30 11.90 -12.91
N SER A 71 -14.60 11.61 -12.72
CA SER A 71 -15.41 10.66 -13.48
C SER A 71 -15.41 10.87 -15.01
N SER A 72 -15.15 12.10 -15.48
CA SER A 72 -15.00 12.43 -16.91
C SER A 72 -13.56 12.36 -17.45
N ARG A 73 -12.58 12.03 -16.61
CA ARG A 73 -11.14 11.99 -16.92
C ARG A 73 -10.48 10.62 -16.70
N ILE A 74 -11.19 9.68 -16.09
CA ILE A 74 -10.70 8.34 -15.78
C ILE A 74 -11.66 7.29 -16.35
N ASP A 75 -11.16 6.08 -16.50
CA ASP A 75 -11.98 4.89 -16.61
C ASP A 75 -12.36 4.41 -15.19
N PRO A 76 -13.65 4.36 -14.82
CA PRO A 76 -14.08 3.86 -13.50
C PRO A 76 -13.64 2.42 -13.22
N ASP A 77 -13.53 1.56 -14.25
CA ASP A 77 -13.12 0.16 -14.07
C ASP A 77 -11.63 0.04 -13.74
N ARG A 78 -10.83 1.10 -13.99
CA ARG A 78 -9.43 1.24 -13.57
C ARG A 78 -9.26 1.75 -12.13
N VAL A 79 -10.34 1.83 -11.35
CA VAL A 79 -10.31 2.12 -9.91
C VAL A 79 -10.75 0.86 -9.15
N ILE A 80 -9.79 0.14 -8.57
CA ILE A 80 -10.03 -1.17 -7.95
C ILE A 80 -9.63 -1.19 -6.46
N ALA A 81 -10.14 -2.18 -5.74
CA ALA A 81 -9.72 -2.48 -4.37
C ALA A 81 -8.77 -3.69 -4.32
N GLU A 82 -7.87 -3.68 -3.34
CA GLU A 82 -7.10 -4.82 -2.85
C GLU A 82 -7.40 -4.94 -1.35
N THR A 83 -7.78 -6.14 -0.89
CA THR A 83 -8.53 -6.32 0.37
C THR A 83 -7.87 -7.32 1.34
N ASN A 84 -6.61 -7.69 1.11
CA ASN A 84 -5.89 -8.71 1.87
C ASN A 84 -4.66 -8.14 2.58
N ALA A 85 -4.06 -7.04 2.10
CA ALA A 85 -2.87 -6.46 2.71
C ALA A 85 -3.11 -6.02 4.17
N THR A 86 -2.33 -6.55 5.09
CA THR A 86 -2.44 -6.26 6.53
C THR A 86 -1.42 -5.22 7.02
N ASP A 87 -0.51 -4.76 6.16
CA ASP A 87 0.46 -3.70 6.46
C ASP A 87 0.97 -3.00 5.20
N SER A 88 1.77 -1.94 5.39
CA SER A 88 2.25 -1.11 4.28
C SER A 88 3.34 -1.71 3.37
N TYR A 89 3.99 -2.82 3.72
CA TYR A 89 4.82 -3.59 2.77
C TYR A 89 3.90 -4.40 1.86
N GLN A 90 2.96 -5.14 2.46
CA GLN A 90 1.93 -5.89 1.73
C GLN A 90 1.11 -4.96 0.82
N ASN A 91 0.80 -3.73 1.25
CA ASN A 91 0.09 -2.77 0.41
C ASN A 91 0.80 -2.47 -0.92
N VAL A 92 2.14 -2.42 -0.93
CA VAL A 92 2.92 -2.17 -2.16
C VAL A 92 2.99 -3.44 -2.99
N LEU A 93 3.44 -4.55 -2.39
CA LEU A 93 3.59 -5.83 -3.08
C LEU A 93 2.26 -6.31 -3.70
N PHE A 94 1.18 -6.30 -2.92
CA PHE A 94 -0.12 -6.78 -3.39
C PHE A 94 -0.70 -5.82 -4.45
N SER A 95 -0.39 -4.53 -4.40
CA SER A 95 -0.77 -3.60 -5.48
C SER A 95 0.00 -3.87 -6.78
N LEU A 96 1.29 -4.23 -6.74
CA LEU A 96 2.04 -4.67 -7.92
C LEU A 96 1.44 -5.95 -8.53
N LEU A 97 1.13 -6.93 -7.69
CA LEU A 97 0.50 -8.20 -8.10
C LEU A 97 -0.89 -7.98 -8.71
N ARG A 98 -1.73 -7.14 -8.07
CA ARG A 98 -3.06 -6.77 -8.61
C ARG A 98 -2.97 -5.96 -9.91
N PHE A 99 -1.94 -5.11 -10.07
CA PHE A 99 -1.67 -4.44 -11.34
C PHE A 99 -1.38 -5.45 -12.45
N ARG A 100 -0.45 -6.39 -12.23
CA ARG A 100 -0.12 -7.43 -13.23
C ARG A 100 -1.31 -8.35 -13.52
N SER A 101 -2.09 -8.73 -12.50
CA SER A 101 -3.33 -9.51 -12.66
C SER A 101 -4.39 -8.80 -13.52
N TYR A 102 -4.50 -7.47 -13.44
CA TYR A 102 -5.50 -6.70 -14.18
C TYR A 102 -5.00 -6.28 -15.57
N VAL A 103 -3.72 -5.89 -15.70
CA VAL A 103 -3.15 -5.26 -16.90
C VAL A 103 -2.36 -6.26 -17.78
N GLY A 104 -1.99 -7.42 -17.24
CA GLY A 104 -1.18 -8.45 -17.91
C GLY A 104 0.33 -8.24 -17.84
N THR A 105 0.79 -7.08 -17.37
CA THR A 105 2.23 -6.77 -17.18
C THR A 105 2.44 -5.97 -15.89
N TYR A 106 3.62 -6.07 -15.28
CA TYR A 106 4.00 -5.21 -14.13
C TYR A 106 4.14 -3.73 -14.52
N PRO A 107 3.92 -2.79 -13.57
CA PRO A 107 4.05 -1.36 -13.84
C PRO A 107 5.53 -0.93 -13.85
N ARG A 108 5.86 0.12 -14.65
CA ARG A 108 7.18 0.79 -14.66
C ARG A 108 7.29 1.96 -13.68
N LYS A 109 6.21 2.26 -12.97
CA LYS A 109 6.13 3.32 -11.97
C LYS A 109 5.05 2.98 -10.97
N ILE A 110 5.32 3.21 -9.69
CA ILE A 110 4.33 3.15 -8.62
C ILE A 110 4.31 4.47 -7.85
N THR A 111 3.10 5.00 -7.62
CA THR A 111 2.86 6.26 -6.89
C THR A 111 2.04 5.93 -5.65
N VAL A 112 2.72 5.81 -4.51
CA VAL A 112 2.07 5.51 -3.24
C VAL A 112 1.46 6.80 -2.68
N VAL A 113 0.13 6.85 -2.58
CA VAL A 113 -0.57 7.91 -1.84
C VAL A 113 -0.76 7.46 -0.39
N THR A 114 -0.25 8.23 0.56
CA THR A 114 -0.21 7.86 1.98
C THR A 114 -0.06 9.11 2.86
N HIS A 115 0.01 8.93 4.18
CA HIS A 115 0.37 10.01 5.09
C HIS A 115 1.84 10.40 4.92
N GLU A 116 2.15 11.70 4.90
CA GLU A 116 3.51 12.23 4.69
C GLU A 116 4.48 11.72 5.76
N PHE A 117 4.06 11.60 7.02
CA PHE A 117 4.93 11.03 8.07
C PHE A 117 5.42 9.60 7.77
N LYS A 118 4.72 8.84 6.91
CA LYS A 118 5.11 7.49 6.49
C LYS A 118 6.10 7.48 5.31
N ARG A 119 6.35 8.62 4.65
CA ARG A 119 7.18 8.72 3.42
C ARG A 119 8.49 7.96 3.55
N GLN A 120 9.22 8.23 4.62
CA GLN A 120 10.57 7.70 4.80
C GLN A 120 10.58 6.17 4.97
N ARG A 121 9.51 5.57 5.51
CA ARG A 121 9.35 4.11 5.58
C ARG A 121 9.20 3.47 4.19
N PHE A 122 8.47 4.12 3.28
CA PHE A 122 8.36 3.61 1.91
C PHE A 122 9.70 3.74 1.17
N ILE A 123 10.39 4.88 1.33
CA ILE A 123 11.66 5.17 0.65
C ILE A 123 12.83 4.32 1.17
N GLU A 124 12.96 4.13 2.49
CA GLU A 124 14.10 3.40 3.09
C GLU A 124 13.85 1.90 3.28
N CYS A 125 12.60 1.46 3.48
CA CYS A 125 12.29 0.07 3.79
C CYS A 125 11.59 -0.62 2.62
N HIS A 126 10.38 -0.16 2.27
CA HIS A 126 9.50 -0.94 1.37
C HIS A 126 9.96 -0.94 -0.08
N PHE A 127 10.47 0.18 -0.60
CA PHE A 127 10.96 0.25 -1.98
C PHE A 127 12.24 -0.59 -2.16
N PRO A 128 13.30 -0.47 -1.31
CA PRO A 128 14.47 -1.34 -1.41
C PRO A 128 14.16 -2.84 -1.22
N ALA A 129 13.29 -3.19 -0.25
CA ALA A 129 12.87 -4.58 -0.01
C ALA A 129 11.99 -5.19 -1.13
N LEU A 130 11.59 -4.37 -2.11
CA LEU A 130 10.86 -4.77 -3.31
C LEU A 130 11.64 -4.47 -4.60
N GLY A 131 12.91 -4.04 -4.54
CA GLY A 131 13.70 -3.71 -5.71
C GLY A 131 13.23 -2.47 -6.49
N LEU A 132 12.34 -1.66 -5.91
CA LEU A 132 11.78 -0.47 -6.55
C LEU A 132 12.77 0.70 -6.45
N GLY A 133 13.18 1.25 -7.59
CA GLY A 133 14.12 2.37 -7.61
C GLY A 133 13.47 3.68 -7.20
N THR A 134 14.05 4.39 -6.22
CA THR A 134 13.86 5.85 -6.15
C THR A 134 14.84 6.51 -7.12
N SER A 135 14.59 7.77 -7.53
CA SER A 135 15.36 8.46 -8.59
C SER A 135 16.81 8.82 -8.24
N PHE A 136 17.43 8.15 -7.26
CA PHE A 136 18.77 8.41 -6.73
C PHE A 136 19.50 7.10 -6.39
N SER A 137 19.84 6.31 -7.41
CA SER A 137 20.83 5.24 -7.29
C SER A 137 21.81 5.33 -8.45
N GLU A 138 23.07 5.66 -8.14
CA GLU A 138 24.20 5.56 -9.09
C GLU A 138 24.81 4.14 -9.08
N SER A 139 24.27 3.23 -8.27
CA SER A 139 24.84 1.91 -7.97
C SER A 139 24.39 0.82 -8.93
N GLY A 140 24.83 0.88 -10.19
CA GLY A 140 25.02 -0.27 -11.08
C GLY A 140 23.78 -1.00 -11.65
N GLY A 141 22.61 -0.92 -11.02
CA GLY A 141 21.35 -1.49 -11.50
C GLY A 141 20.25 -0.44 -11.55
N GLN A 142 19.76 -0.10 -12.75
CA GLN A 142 18.69 0.87 -12.91
C GLN A 142 17.33 0.17 -12.90
N ALA A 143 16.73 0.09 -11.71
CA ALA A 143 15.42 -0.51 -11.48
C ALA A 143 14.38 -0.06 -12.51
N SER A 144 13.83 -0.99 -13.30
CA SER A 144 12.89 -0.66 -14.37
C SER A 144 11.54 -0.12 -13.87
N CYS A 145 11.18 -0.39 -12.61
CA CYS A 145 10.07 0.25 -11.91
C CYS A 145 10.52 1.31 -10.89
N SER A 146 9.97 2.52 -11.04
CA SER A 146 10.26 3.67 -10.18
C SER A 146 9.23 3.87 -9.05
N GLY A 147 9.70 3.90 -7.81
CA GLY A 147 8.90 4.13 -6.60
C GLY A 147 8.81 5.61 -6.22
N THR A 148 7.59 6.12 -6.07
CA THR A 148 7.32 7.52 -5.67
C THR A 148 6.26 7.61 -4.57
N VAL A 149 6.30 8.66 -3.75
CA VAL A 149 5.36 8.89 -2.63
C VAL A 149 4.71 10.27 -2.72
N VAL A 150 3.38 10.29 -2.69
CA VAL A 150 2.56 11.49 -2.45
C VAL A 150 2.05 11.41 -1.01
N GLY A 151 2.60 12.27 -0.15
CA GLY A 151 2.30 12.29 1.27
C GLY A 151 1.30 13.39 1.63
N ILE A 152 0.27 13.06 2.41
CA ILE A 152 -0.75 14.00 2.89
C ILE A 152 -1.04 13.72 4.36
N ASN A 153 -0.61 14.60 5.27
CA ASN A 153 -0.96 14.50 6.69
C ASN A 153 -2.35 15.11 6.97
N PRO A 154 -3.00 14.76 8.09
CA PRO A 154 -4.05 15.61 8.64
C PRO A 154 -3.50 16.99 9.02
N PRO A 155 -4.34 18.04 9.09
CA PRO A 155 -3.96 19.34 9.65
C PRO A 155 -3.47 19.21 11.10
N GLU A 156 -2.57 20.11 11.54
CA GLU A 156 -1.99 20.02 12.89
C GLU A 156 -3.04 20.23 14.00
N GLU A 157 -4.07 21.02 13.72
CA GLU A 157 -5.26 21.21 14.57
C GLU A 157 -6.14 19.96 14.69
N VAL A 158 -5.97 18.97 13.80
CA VAL A 158 -6.59 17.64 13.89
C VAL A 158 -5.64 16.65 14.57
N THR A 159 -4.35 16.64 14.23
CA THR A 159 -3.34 15.83 14.91
C THR A 159 -1.95 16.45 14.78
N ALA A 160 -1.32 16.77 15.90
CA ALA A 160 -0.01 17.41 15.94
C ALA A 160 1.09 16.57 15.26
N LEU A 161 1.86 17.20 14.36
CA LEU A 161 2.91 16.56 13.57
C LEU A 161 3.94 15.80 14.42
N ALA A 162 4.33 16.36 15.57
CA ALA A 162 5.26 15.71 16.50
C ALA A 162 4.73 14.38 17.06
N SER A 163 3.42 14.25 17.27
CA SER A 163 2.79 12.99 17.71
C SER A 163 2.79 11.94 16.60
N LEU A 164 2.56 12.37 15.35
CA LEU A 164 2.60 11.49 14.17
C LEU A 164 4.02 10.94 13.94
N ILE A 165 5.03 11.83 13.97
CA ILE A 165 6.44 11.45 13.82
C ILE A 165 6.86 10.49 14.94
N SER A 166 6.60 10.82 16.21
CA SER A 166 7.02 9.96 17.32
C SER A 166 6.29 8.61 17.37
N GLY A 167 5.05 8.53 16.86
CA GLY A 167 4.34 7.26 16.67
C GLY A 167 4.95 6.39 15.57
N GLU A 168 5.34 7.01 14.45
CA GLU A 168 5.99 6.35 13.33
C GLU A 168 7.42 5.87 13.68
N GLU A 169 8.20 6.68 14.40
CA GLU A 169 9.51 6.28 14.95
C GLU A 169 9.41 5.04 15.86
N LYS A 170 8.40 4.98 16.73
CA LYS A 170 8.26 3.92 17.74
C LYS A 170 7.55 2.66 17.24
N SER A 171 6.71 2.75 16.21
CA SER A 171 5.83 1.63 15.81
C SER A 171 5.62 1.48 14.30
N GLY A 172 6.21 2.38 13.52
CA GLY A 172 6.36 2.30 12.07
C GLY A 172 7.83 2.09 11.70
N ILE A 173 8.46 3.03 10.99
CA ILE A 173 9.82 2.95 10.41
C ILE A 173 10.88 2.38 11.36
N GLY A 174 10.84 2.74 12.65
CA GLY A 174 11.82 2.24 13.63
C GLY A 174 11.73 0.74 13.90
N LEU A 175 10.65 0.07 13.48
CA LEU A 175 10.56 -1.39 13.42
C LEU A 175 10.96 -1.92 12.05
N TRP A 176 10.44 -1.34 10.97
CA TRP A 176 10.67 -1.80 9.59
C TRP A 176 12.14 -1.73 9.16
N ARG A 177 12.96 -0.83 9.73
CA ARG A 177 14.43 -0.83 9.55
C ARG A 177 15.13 -2.09 10.10
N ARG A 178 14.46 -2.89 10.97
CA ARG A 178 14.94 -4.15 11.55
C ARG A 178 14.11 -5.38 11.13
N ASP A 179 13.07 -5.17 10.33
CA ASP A 179 12.15 -6.20 9.84
C ASP A 179 11.52 -5.72 8.54
N LEU A 180 12.30 -5.76 7.46
CA LEU A 180 11.91 -5.24 6.14
C LEU A 180 10.70 -5.95 5.54
N TYR A 181 10.42 -7.19 5.95
CA TYR A 181 9.38 -8.05 5.37
C TYR A 181 8.16 -8.25 6.27
N GLY A 182 8.18 -7.72 7.51
CA GLY A 182 7.07 -7.79 8.47
C GLY A 182 6.88 -9.16 9.11
N VAL A 183 7.97 -9.93 9.27
CA VAL A 183 7.99 -11.33 9.69
C VAL A 183 8.56 -11.53 11.10
N GLY A 184 9.25 -10.52 11.64
CA GLY A 184 9.73 -10.47 13.01
C GLY A 184 8.60 -10.29 14.02
N GLU A 185 8.87 -10.63 15.29
CA GLU A 185 7.87 -10.79 16.35
C GLU A 185 6.84 -9.65 16.42
N GLU A 186 7.28 -8.40 16.47
CA GLU A 186 6.38 -7.24 16.60
C GLU A 186 5.45 -7.03 15.40
N LEU A 187 5.93 -7.25 14.17
CA LEU A 187 5.14 -7.02 12.95
C LEU A 187 4.29 -8.25 12.61
N ALA A 188 4.81 -9.46 12.79
CA ALA A 188 4.04 -10.70 12.69
C ALA A 188 2.85 -10.70 13.65
N VAL A 189 3.02 -10.30 14.92
CA VAL A 189 1.91 -10.15 15.87
C VAL A 189 0.89 -9.09 15.40
N LYS A 190 1.32 -8.01 14.73
CA LYS A 190 0.42 -7.02 14.13
C LYS A 190 -0.34 -7.58 12.92
N ARG A 191 0.30 -8.40 12.07
CA ARG A 191 -0.35 -9.15 10.96
C ARG A 191 -1.43 -10.09 11.48
N VAL A 192 -1.09 -10.93 12.47
CA VAL A 192 -2.02 -11.91 13.07
C VAL A 192 -3.23 -11.22 13.71
N LYS A 193 -3.03 -10.11 14.43
CA LYS A 193 -4.14 -9.30 14.99
C LYS A 193 -5.07 -8.70 13.93
N ARG A 194 -4.57 -8.50 12.70
CA ARG A 194 -5.35 -8.05 11.52
C ARG A 194 -5.92 -9.23 10.72
N GLY A 195 -5.74 -10.46 11.19
CA GLY A 195 -6.32 -11.67 10.62
C GLY A 195 -5.44 -12.43 9.64
N TRP A 196 -4.16 -12.06 9.47
CA TRP A 196 -3.20 -12.86 8.72
C TRP A 196 -2.95 -14.21 9.40
N LYS A 197 -2.75 -15.26 8.61
CA LYS A 197 -2.31 -16.59 9.08
C LYS A 197 -1.12 -17.03 8.22
N PRO A 198 -0.15 -17.77 8.76
CA PRO A 198 0.88 -18.41 7.94
C PRO A 198 0.25 -19.31 6.87
N GLY A 199 0.69 -19.18 5.62
CA GLY A 199 0.16 -19.91 4.47
C GLY A 199 -0.95 -19.18 3.70
N MET A 200 -1.46 -18.03 4.19
CA MET A 200 -2.38 -17.20 3.40
C MET A 200 -1.71 -16.64 2.14
N GLU A 201 -0.39 -16.46 2.16
CA GLU A 201 0.41 -16.12 0.98
C GLU A 201 0.32 -17.17 -0.14
N ASP A 202 0.13 -18.44 0.19
CA ASP A 202 -0.06 -19.51 -0.80
C ASP A 202 -1.50 -19.50 -1.32
N GLU A 203 -2.48 -19.37 -0.42
CA GLU A 203 -3.92 -19.30 -0.76
C GLU A 203 -4.29 -18.07 -1.62
N LEU A 204 -3.66 -16.92 -1.40
CA LEU A 204 -4.03 -15.66 -2.04
C LEU A 204 -3.52 -15.50 -3.47
N PHE A 205 -2.50 -16.25 -3.88
CA PHE A 205 -1.79 -16.06 -5.15
C PHE A 205 -1.69 -17.32 -6.02
N VAL A 206 -2.25 -18.46 -5.59
CA VAL A 206 -2.22 -19.75 -6.31
C VAL A 206 -2.71 -19.66 -7.77
N ASP A 207 -3.79 -18.92 -8.03
CA ASP A 207 -4.39 -18.79 -9.37
C ASP A 207 -3.73 -17.69 -10.23
N MET A 208 -2.61 -17.11 -9.80
CA MET A 208 -2.01 -15.93 -10.45
C MET A 208 -0.84 -16.21 -11.41
N GLU A 209 -0.40 -17.47 -11.58
CA GLU A 209 0.69 -17.87 -12.49
C GLU A 209 1.90 -16.90 -12.41
N LEU A 210 2.52 -16.80 -11.24
CA LEU A 210 3.58 -15.83 -10.96
C LEU A 210 4.97 -16.33 -11.36
N GLU A 211 5.88 -15.40 -11.57
CA GLU A 211 7.29 -15.69 -11.87
C GLU A 211 8.00 -16.21 -10.61
N GLU A 212 8.91 -17.19 -10.75
CA GLU A 212 9.58 -17.89 -9.62
C GLU A 212 10.20 -16.94 -8.58
N ALA A 213 10.88 -15.87 -9.02
CA ALA A 213 11.47 -14.88 -8.12
C ALA A 213 10.42 -14.05 -7.34
N VAL A 214 9.22 -13.87 -7.90
CA VAL A 214 8.09 -13.19 -7.24
C VAL A 214 7.43 -14.12 -6.22
N GLU A 215 7.27 -15.40 -6.57
CA GLU A 215 6.81 -16.46 -5.68
C GLU A 215 7.73 -16.70 -4.48
N GLU A 216 9.04 -16.57 -4.67
CA GLU A 216 10.01 -16.61 -3.58
C GLU A 216 10.00 -15.33 -2.75
N LEU A 217 9.89 -14.13 -3.36
CA LEU A 217 9.80 -12.85 -2.64
C LEU A 217 8.58 -12.82 -1.70
N ILE A 218 7.43 -13.31 -2.15
CA ILE A 218 6.20 -13.44 -1.35
C ILE A 218 6.43 -14.29 -0.09
N ARG A 219 7.28 -15.31 -0.19
CA ARG A 219 7.58 -16.26 0.89
C ARG A 219 8.84 -15.89 1.69
N TRP A 220 9.62 -14.89 1.23
CA TRP A 220 10.88 -14.48 1.85
C TRP A 220 10.70 -14.02 3.30
N ARG A 221 11.71 -14.33 4.13
CA ARG A 221 11.71 -14.11 5.59
C ARG A 221 12.90 -13.29 6.09
N GLY A 222 13.61 -12.60 5.21
CA GLY A 222 14.81 -11.84 5.58
C GLY A 222 16.05 -12.70 5.87
N GLY A 223 16.17 -13.87 5.25
CA GLY A 223 17.37 -14.72 5.35
C GLY A 223 17.56 -15.38 6.71
N VAL A 224 18.82 -15.49 7.15
CA VAL A 224 19.24 -16.03 8.44
C VAL A 224 19.06 -14.99 9.56
N ASP A 225 19.40 -13.73 9.29
CA ASP A 225 19.30 -12.63 10.27
C ASP A 225 17.87 -12.05 10.41
N GLY A 226 16.91 -12.54 9.62
CA GLY A 226 15.52 -12.09 9.61
C GLY A 226 15.27 -10.71 8.97
N ASN A 227 16.31 -10.06 8.44
CA ASN A 227 16.25 -8.72 7.86
C ASN A 227 17.11 -8.53 6.59
N GLU A 228 17.63 -9.61 6.00
CA GLU A 228 18.43 -9.57 4.76
C GLU A 228 17.59 -9.18 3.54
N LEU A 229 18.18 -8.42 2.60
CA LEU A 229 17.56 -8.16 1.30
C LEU A 229 17.36 -9.48 0.52
N PHE A 230 16.27 -9.56 -0.23
CA PHE A 230 15.96 -10.73 -1.05
C PHE A 230 17.09 -10.99 -2.08
N PRO A 231 17.71 -12.18 -2.11
CA PRO A 231 18.92 -12.40 -2.90
C PRO A 231 18.70 -12.45 -4.41
N LYS A 232 17.45 -12.55 -4.88
CA LYS A 232 17.06 -12.54 -6.30
C LYS A 232 16.29 -11.26 -6.70
N LEU A 233 16.54 -10.11 -6.06
CA LEU A 233 15.91 -8.83 -6.45
C LEU A 233 16.10 -8.52 -7.95
N ASP A 234 17.26 -8.87 -8.50
CA ASP A 234 17.65 -8.70 -9.91
C ASP A 234 16.88 -9.59 -10.91
N GLN A 235 16.14 -10.57 -10.40
CA GLN A 235 15.30 -11.49 -11.19
C GLN A 235 13.80 -11.13 -11.09
N LEU A 236 13.44 -10.07 -10.36
CA LEU A 236 12.07 -9.59 -10.31
C LEU A 236 11.70 -8.91 -11.65
N PRO A 237 10.53 -9.17 -12.22
CA PRO A 237 10.10 -8.64 -13.53
C PRO A 237 9.77 -7.13 -13.55
N TRP A 238 10.17 -6.40 -12.51
CA TRP A 238 10.06 -4.95 -12.35
C TRP A 238 11.35 -4.29 -11.81
N TYR A 239 12.43 -5.07 -11.68
CA TYR A 239 13.81 -4.58 -11.50
C TYR A 239 14.39 -4.13 -12.84
#